data_AF-A0A0R2P9S7-F1
#
_entry.id   AF-A0A0R2P9S7-F1
#
_cell.length_a   1.000
_cell.length_b   1.000
_cell.length_c   1.000
_cell.angle_alpha   90.00
_cell.angle_beta   90.00
_cell.angle_gamma   90.00
#
_symmetry.space_group_name_H-M   'P 1'
#
loop_
_entity.id
_entity.type
_entity.pdbx_description
1 polymer ?
#
loop_
_entity_poly.entity_id
_entity_poly.type
_entity_poly.pdbx_seq_one_letter_code
_entity_poly.pdbx_strand_id
1 'polypeptide(L)'
;MVRWAVIAAIITLALMIFSIIDCSRTAESNIRSLPKWAWLIIIIFVPAIGSIAWIIAGRPKGNGRGRRKGKIVPPDDNPDFLGKL
;
A
#
# COMPACT_ATOMS: atom_id res chain seq x y z
N MET A 1 -35.37 -0.75 2.32
CA MET A 1 -34.27 -0.93 3.30
C MET A 1 -33.19 -1.88 2.79
N VAL A 2 -33.55 -3.07 2.28
CA VAL A 2 -32.60 -4.08 1.76
C VAL A 2 -31.64 -3.55 0.68
N ARG A 3 -32.10 -2.67 -0.21
CA ARG A 3 -31.26 -2.09 -1.28
C ARG A 3 -29.97 -1.42 -0.76
N TRP A 4 -30.06 -0.68 0.35
CA TRP A 4 -28.90 -0.03 0.95
C TRP A 4 -27.94 -1.03 1.61
N ALA A 5 -28.47 -2.09 2.23
CA ALA A 5 -27.67 -3.16 2.80
C ALA A 5 -26.87 -3.92 1.72
N VAL A 6 -27.48 -4.16 0.55
CA VAL A 6 -26.81 -4.77 -0.60
C VAL A 6 -25.66 -3.90 -1.09
N ILE A 7 -25.89 -2.59 -1.24
CA ILE A 7 -24.85 -1.64 -1.66
C ILE A 7 -23.69 -1.62 -0.64
N ALA A 8 -24.00 -1.54 0.65
CA ALA A 8 -22.99 -1.55 1.71
C ALA A 8 -22.18 -2.86 1.75
N ALA A 9 -22.82 -4.00 1.51
CA ALA A 9 -22.16 -5.30 1.43
C ALA A 9 -21.19 -5.37 0.25
N ILE A 10 -21.61 -4.90 -0.94
CA ILE A 10 -20.77 -4.85 -2.14
C ILE A 10 -19.55 -3.95 -1.90
N ILE A 11 -19.74 -2.76 -1.32
CA ILE A 11 -18.65 -1.83 -1.02
C ILE A 11 -17.67 -2.47 -0.02
N THR A 12 -18.20 -3.11 1.03
CA THR A 12 -17.37 -3.79 2.04
C THR A 12 -16.55 -4.91 1.41
N LEU A 13 -17.16 -5.72 0.55
CA LEU A 13 -16.49 -6.79 -0.17
C LEU A 13 -15.40 -6.25 -1.12
N ALA A 14 -15.69 -5.17 -1.85
CA ALA A 14 -14.71 -4.51 -2.72
C ALA A 14 -13.53 -3.95 -1.92
N LEU A 15 -13.79 -3.30 -0.78
CA LEU A 15 -12.77 -2.79 0.13
C LEU A 15 -11.92 -3.91 0.72
N MET A 16 -12.55 -5.04 1.08
CA MET A 16 -11.87 -6.22 1.59
C MET A 16 -10.90 -6.78 0.55
N ILE A 17 -11.36 -7.04 -0.68
CA ILE A 17 -10.52 -7.56 -1.76
C ILE A 17 -9.38 -6.58 -2.07
N PHE A 18 -9.70 -5.29 -2.18
CA PHE A 18 -8.70 -4.26 -2.40
C PHE A 18 -7.62 -4.28 -1.31
N SER A 19 -8.02 -4.33 -0.04
CA SER A 19 -7.10 -4.33 1.10
C SER A 19 -6.24 -5.58 1.16
N ILE A 20 -6.79 -6.75 0.80
CA ILE A 20 -6.02 -8.00 0.70
C ILE A 20 -4.96 -7.90 -0.42
N ILE A 21 -5.33 -7.39 -1.59
CA ILE A 21 -4.39 -7.22 -2.71
C ILE A 21 -3.29 -6.22 -2.34
N ASP A 22 -3.66 -5.08 -1.74
CA ASP A 22 -2.72 -4.03 -1.33
C ASP A 22 -1.78 -4.53 -0.22
N CYS A 23 -2.31 -5.26 0.75
CA CYS A 23 -1.52 -5.94 1.78
C CYS A 23 -0.58 -6.99 1.19
N SER A 24 -1.06 -7.81 0.24
CA SER A 24 -0.25 -8.82 -0.43
C SER A 24 0.89 -8.21 -1.24
N ARG A 25 0.65 -7.10 -1.93
CA ARG A 25 1.66 -6.37 -2.72
C ARG A 25 2.67 -5.61 -1.86
N THR A 26 2.32 -5.26 -0.63
CA THR A 26 3.23 -4.57 0.27
C THR A 26 4.30 -5.54 0.79
N ALA A 27 5.57 -5.17 0.60
CA ALA A 27 6.70 -5.93 1.12
C ALA A 27 6.71 -5.88 2.66
N GLU A 28 6.96 -7.02 3.29
CA GLU A 28 6.85 -7.20 4.74
C GLU A 28 7.75 -6.25 5.54
N SER A 29 8.90 -5.87 4.97
CA SER A 29 9.84 -4.88 5.52
C SER A 29 9.31 -3.44 5.59
N ASN A 30 8.21 -3.14 4.91
CA ASN A 30 7.62 -1.81 4.87
C ASN A 30 6.34 -1.69 5.72
N ILE A 31 5.90 -2.78 6.35
CA ILE A 31 4.70 -2.81 7.20
C ILE A 31 5.10 -2.45 8.64
N ARG A 32 4.54 -1.36 9.16
CA ARG A 32 5.10 -0.67 10.33
C ARG A 32 4.43 -1.02 11.67
N SER A 33 3.16 -1.43 11.65
CA SER A 33 2.35 -1.56 12.87
C SER A 33 2.17 -3.01 13.34
N LEU A 34 1.97 -3.93 12.40
CA LEU A 34 1.69 -5.35 12.67
C LEU A 34 2.29 -6.21 11.56
N PRO A 35 2.66 -7.48 11.83
CA PRO A 35 3.12 -8.39 10.79
C PRO A 35 2.04 -8.59 9.72
N LYS A 36 2.46 -8.90 8.48
CA LYS A 36 1.56 -9.05 7.32
C LYS A 36 0.39 -10.00 7.60
N TRP A 37 0.67 -11.11 8.27
CA TRP A 37 -0.32 -12.11 8.65
C TRP A 37 -1.40 -11.57 9.59
N ALA A 38 -1.05 -10.72 10.55
CA ALA A 38 -2.02 -10.13 11.48
C ALA A 38 -3.01 -9.21 10.74
N TRP A 39 -2.53 -8.44 9.76
CA TRP A 39 -3.40 -7.60 8.93
C TRP A 39 -4.39 -8.41 8.10
N LEU A 40 -3.94 -9.52 7.49
CA LEU A 40 -4.83 -10.41 6.74
C LEU A 40 -5.92 -11.01 7.64
N ILE A 41 -5.56 -11.44 8.86
CA ILE A 41 -6.53 -11.96 9.84
C ILE A 41 -7.57 -10.88 10.18
N ILE A 42 -7.13 -9.65 10.48
CA ILE A 42 -8.04 -8.55 10.82
C ILE A 42 -9.02 -8.24 9.66
N ILE A 43 -8.53 -8.21 8.41
CA ILE A 43 -9.37 -7.96 7.23
C ILE A 43 -10.36 -9.11 7.00
N ILE A 44 -10.02 -10.36 7.34
CA ILE A 44 -10.92 -11.51 7.18
C ILE A 44 -12.02 -11.52 8.25
N PHE A 45 -11.66 -11.32 9.51
CA PHE A 45 -12.60 -11.41 10.63
C PHE A 45 -13.50 -10.18 10.75
N VAL A 46 -13.01 -9.01 10.35
CA VAL A 46 -13.75 -7.75 10.47
C VAL A 46 -13.57 -6.93 9.20
N PRO A 47 -14.16 -7.32 8.04
CA PRO A 47 -13.80 -6.78 6.74
C PRO A 47 -14.00 -5.27 6.60
N ALA A 48 -15.08 -4.71 7.13
CA ALA A 48 -15.29 -3.26 7.09
C ALA A 48 -14.20 -2.51 7.86
N ILE A 49 -13.98 -2.86 9.13
CA ILE A 49 -13.04 -2.15 10.01
C ILE A 49 -11.59 -2.46 9.63
N GLY A 50 -11.28 -3.71 9.31
CA GLY A 50 -9.96 -4.18 8.94
C GLY A 50 -9.44 -3.56 7.65
N SER A 51 -10.32 -3.40 6.65
CA SER A 51 -9.97 -2.69 5.41
C SER A 51 -9.63 -1.23 5.68
N ILE A 52 -10.44 -0.55 6.49
CA ILE A 52 -10.22 0.85 6.86
C ILE A 52 -8.92 1.01 7.65
N ALA A 53 -8.71 0.15 8.65
CA ALA A 53 -7.51 0.15 9.47
C ALA A 53 -6.25 -0.10 8.62
N TRP A 54 -6.31 -1.01 7.63
CA TRP A 54 -5.20 -1.25 6.71
C TRP A 54 -4.85 0.02 5.92
N ILE A 55 -5.86 0.71 5.40
CA ILE A 55 -5.67 1.94 4.63
C ILE A 55 -5.00 3.04 5.47
N ILE A 56 -5.35 3.15 6.75
CA ILE A 56 -4.85 4.21 7.65
C ILE A 56 -3.48 3.86 8.25
N ALA A 57 -3.31 2.64 8.74
CA ALA A 57 -2.18 2.23 9.59
C ALA A 57 -1.34 1.07 9.01
N GLY A 58 -1.84 0.37 8.00
CA GLY A 58 -1.15 -0.72 7.31
C GLY A 58 -0.32 -0.26 6.12
N ARG A 59 -0.73 0.82 5.44
CA ARG A 59 0.02 1.37 4.30
C ARG A 59 1.41 1.86 4.71
N PRO A 60 2.46 1.53 3.95
CA PRO A 60 3.80 2.04 4.20
C PRO A 60 3.81 3.57 4.03
N LYS A 61 4.37 4.30 5.01
CA LYS A 61 4.41 5.79 4.99
C LYS A 61 5.42 6.36 3.98
N GLY A 62 5.81 5.59 2.95
CA GLY A 62 6.80 5.97 1.94
C GLY A 62 6.39 5.50 0.56
N ASN A 63 6.38 6.45 -0.39
CA ASN A 63 6.14 6.32 -1.83
C ASN A 63 4.70 6.49 -2.32
N GLY A 64 3.95 7.39 -1.68
CA GLY A 64 3.18 8.35 -2.49
C GLY A 64 4.17 9.17 -3.33
N ARG A 65 4.06 9.06 -4.65
CA ARG A 65 5.07 9.38 -5.69
C ARG A 65 6.00 8.21 -5.93
N GLY A 66 5.98 7.76 -7.17
CA GLY A 66 6.67 6.58 -7.63
C GLY A 66 8.11 6.52 -7.18
N ARG A 67 8.67 5.34 -7.30
CA ARG A 67 10.06 5.15 -7.69
C ARG A 67 10.43 6.27 -8.68
N ARG A 68 10.91 7.41 -8.17
CA ARG A 68 11.90 8.22 -8.86
C ARG A 68 13.05 7.24 -8.90
N LYS A 69 13.03 6.39 -9.94
CA LYS A 69 14.21 5.94 -10.65
C LYS A 69 15.13 7.15 -10.52
N GLY A 70 16.16 7.05 -9.67
CA GLY A 70 17.09 8.17 -9.50
C GLY A 70 17.35 8.68 -10.90
N LYS A 71 17.08 9.98 -11.15
CA LYS A 71 17.22 10.53 -12.50
C LYS A 71 18.53 9.98 -13.03
N ILE A 72 18.48 9.16 -14.07
CA ILE A 72 19.68 8.66 -14.70
C ILE A 72 20.23 9.92 -15.35
N VAL A 73 21.14 10.59 -14.63
CA VAL A 73 21.82 11.78 -15.14
C VAL A 73 22.76 11.24 -16.21
N PRO A 74 22.66 11.72 -17.47
CA PRO A 74 23.61 11.36 -18.50
C PRO A 74 25.05 11.57 -17.99
N PRO A 75 26.02 10.70 -18.34
CA PRO A 75 27.39 10.81 -17.86
C PRO A 75 28.02 12.20 -18.06
N ASP A 76 27.61 12.92 -19.12
CA ASP A 76 28.11 14.26 -19.45
C ASP A 76 27.62 15.37 -18.49
N ASP A 77 26.46 15.19 -17.83
CA ASP A 77 25.83 16.16 -16.92
C ASP A 77 26.18 15.92 -15.43
N ASN A 78 27.06 14.96 -15.13
CA ASN A 78 27.43 14.63 -13.75
C ASN A 78 28.75 15.34 -13.34
N PRO A 79 28.73 16.27 -12.36
CA PRO A 79 29.94 16.93 -11.88
C PRO A 79 30.97 15.95 -11.29
N ASP A 80 30.52 14.81 -10.74
CA ASP A 80 31.41 13.75 -10.22
C ASP A 80 32.19 13.02 -11.34
N PHE A 81 31.68 13.02 -12.57
CA PHE A 81 32.40 12.51 -13.75
C PHE A 81 33.41 13.53 -14.26
N LEU A 82 33.00 14.81 -14.36
CA LEU A 82 33.82 15.88 -14.90
C LEU A 82 35.02 16.24 -14.02
N GLY A 83 34.91 16.08 -12.70
CA GLY A 83 36.01 16.36 -11.76
C GLY A 83 37.11 15.28 -11.71
N LYS A 84 36.97 14.18 -12.45
CA LYS A 84 37.93 13.06 -12.46
C LYS A 84 38.82 13.01 -13.71
N LEU A 85 38.72 13.99 -14.60
CA LEU A 85 39.62 14.19 -15.74
C LEU A 85 40.75 15.14 -15.35
#